data_AF-R1EHU9-F1
#
_entry.id   AF-R1EHU9-F1
#
_cell.length_a   1.000
_cell.length_b   1.000
_cell.length_c   1.000
_cell.angle_alpha   90.00
_cell.angle_beta   90.00
_cell.angle_gamma   90.00
#
_symmetry.space_group_name_H-M   'P 1'
#
loop_
_entity.id
_entity.type
_entity.pdbx_description
1 polymer ?
#
loop_
_entity_poly.entity_id
_entity_poly.type
_entity_poly.pdbx_seq_one_letter_code
_entity_poly.pdbx_strand_id
1 'polypeptide(L)'
;MPAPALGASATGHRLSLVLGVMTAPGATRNRDNLRALSHRPHAHGVRTVFVLGDVDCARRPTAAEHIAHRDFVFVNASDCQTWHRAAKVDAWYRHALARWPSAHWIGKSEDDALVRVSALARDLAALDATQPWYYGIMAWIGLCDSEAPACDSAPTGCCLGACFAGPLQRVHTNSSACMSGRCSPPGCRPKPPAAARRRSCPPQPCAEALVVPFAIGPVEVRSAPLARAVAECSTSGRYFASLSVAGETLREDFSSMDGNQGLPLARCVPRLRLADATWKRMSYPNSAMRNAPLMGNDTRLAWSHPLKHAPPPLARRVWSAFGQLRYRPEPLHTYTFEAGRRLAFTGALGGTP
;
A
#
# COMPACT_ATOMS: atom_id res chain seq x y z
N MET A 1 31.15 -11.85 7.51
CA MET A 1 30.34 -12.10 8.73
C MET A 1 29.13 -12.93 8.32
N PRO A 2 28.86 -14.09 8.92
CA PRO A 2 27.68 -14.89 8.58
C PRO A 2 26.41 -14.18 9.07
N ALA A 3 25.37 -14.16 8.24
CA ALA A 3 24.06 -13.68 8.65
C ALA A 3 23.56 -14.52 9.85
N PRO A 4 22.97 -13.91 10.89
CA PRO A 4 22.45 -14.65 12.02
C PRO A 4 21.35 -15.60 11.53
N ALA A 5 21.53 -16.89 11.81
CA ALA A 5 20.50 -17.90 11.60
C ALA A 5 19.28 -17.51 12.44
N LEU A 6 18.16 -17.23 11.77
CA LEU A 6 16.88 -17.01 12.43
C LEU A 6 16.50 -18.31 13.15
N GLY A 7 16.71 -18.34 14.46
CA GLY A 7 16.20 -19.39 15.32
C GLY A 7 14.69 -19.42 15.23
N ALA A 8 14.17 -20.42 14.50
CA ALA A 8 12.74 -20.67 14.39
C ALA A 8 12.22 -21.17 15.75
N SER A 9 11.88 -20.24 16.64
CA SER A 9 10.96 -20.56 17.73
C SER A 9 9.58 -20.75 17.11
N ALA A 10 9.32 -21.98 16.69
CA ALA A 10 8.03 -22.41 16.16
C ALA A 10 7.00 -22.53 17.29
N THR A 11 6.69 -21.44 17.98
CA THR A 11 5.41 -21.36 18.68
C THR A 11 4.35 -21.36 17.59
N GLY A 12 3.74 -22.53 17.36
CA GLY A 12 2.77 -22.82 16.30
C GLY A 12 1.46 -22.07 16.44
N HIS A 13 1.51 -20.75 16.58
CA HIS A 13 0.34 -19.90 16.48
C HIS A 13 -0.21 -20.06 15.07
N ARG A 14 -1.41 -20.65 14.99
CA ARG A 14 -2.16 -20.71 13.75
C ARG A 14 -2.30 -19.28 13.21
N LEU A 15 -1.77 -19.03 12.01
CA LEU A 15 -1.91 -17.73 11.36
C LEU A 15 -3.37 -17.30 11.38
N SER A 16 -3.60 -16.07 11.83
CA SER A 16 -4.91 -15.42 11.79
C SER A 16 -4.73 -14.04 11.17
N LEU A 17 -5.14 -13.91 9.92
CA LEU A 17 -5.14 -12.65 9.17
C LEU A 17 -6.59 -12.26 8.86
N VAL A 18 -6.92 -10.99 9.07
CA VAL A 18 -8.12 -10.39 8.47
C VAL A 18 -7.69 -9.41 7.38
N LEU A 19 -8.11 -9.68 6.15
CA LEU A 19 -7.80 -8.89 4.96
C LEU A 19 -9.05 -8.15 4.48
N GLY A 20 -9.04 -6.82 4.59
CA GLY A 20 -10.09 -5.95 4.07
C GLY A 20 -9.77 -5.53 2.64
N VAL A 21 -10.63 -5.90 1.69
CA VAL A 21 -10.54 -5.44 0.29
C VAL A 21 -11.28 -4.11 0.18
N MET A 22 -10.52 -3.02 0.00
CA MET A 22 -11.09 -1.69 -0.23
C MET A 22 -11.77 -1.68 -1.60
N THR A 23 -13.07 -1.40 -1.61
CA THR A 23 -13.89 -1.40 -2.83
C THR A 23 -14.81 -0.18 -2.86
N ALA A 24 -15.20 0.27 -4.04
CA ALA A 24 -16.21 1.32 -4.19
C ALA A 24 -17.63 0.73 -4.36
N PRO A 25 -18.71 1.43 -4.01
CA PRO A 25 -20.07 0.89 -4.12
C PRO A 25 -20.40 0.36 -5.53
N GLY A 26 -20.02 1.11 -6.56
CA GLY A 26 -20.24 0.74 -7.97
C GLY A 26 -19.30 -0.35 -8.53
N ALA A 27 -18.32 -0.82 -7.75
CA ALA A 27 -17.32 -1.78 -8.21
C ALA A 27 -17.79 -3.26 -8.12
N THR A 28 -19.09 -3.53 -8.35
CA THR A 28 -19.69 -4.88 -8.28
C THR A 28 -18.92 -5.91 -9.10
N ARG A 29 -18.51 -5.52 -10.32
CA ARG A 29 -17.73 -6.40 -11.19
C ARG A 29 -16.39 -6.82 -10.59
N ASN A 30 -15.68 -5.90 -9.93
CA ASN A 30 -14.40 -6.19 -9.30
C ASN A 30 -14.60 -7.19 -8.16
N ARG A 31 -15.63 -6.98 -7.34
CA ARG A 31 -16.01 -7.91 -6.27
C ARG A 31 -16.38 -9.29 -6.79
N ASP A 32 -17.19 -9.38 -7.84
CA ASP A 32 -17.55 -10.65 -8.46
C ASP A 32 -16.35 -11.40 -9.03
N ASN A 33 -15.44 -10.67 -9.69
CA ASN A 33 -14.19 -11.24 -10.15
C ASN A 33 -13.36 -11.76 -8.95
N LEU A 34 -13.25 -11.01 -7.86
CA LEU A 34 -12.53 -11.46 -6.68
C LEU A 34 -13.18 -12.69 -6.04
N ARG A 35 -14.51 -12.72 -5.87
CA ARG A 35 -15.27 -13.91 -5.42
C ARG A 35 -14.98 -15.14 -6.27
N ALA A 36 -14.99 -14.99 -7.60
CA ALA A 36 -14.74 -16.09 -8.52
C ALA A 36 -13.27 -16.57 -8.50
N LEU A 37 -12.32 -15.66 -8.31
CA LEU A 37 -10.91 -15.92 -8.55
C LEU A 37 -10.14 -16.24 -7.26
N SER A 38 -10.24 -15.39 -6.23
CA SER A 38 -9.30 -15.38 -5.10
C SER A 38 -9.97 -15.34 -3.71
N HIS A 39 -11.22 -14.91 -3.64
CA HIS A 39 -11.92 -14.64 -2.38
C HIS A 39 -12.67 -15.88 -1.90
N ARG A 40 -11.92 -16.83 -1.32
CA ARG A 40 -12.53 -17.79 -0.39
C ARG A 40 -12.56 -17.13 0.99
N PRO A 41 -13.74 -16.93 1.62
CA PRO A 41 -13.87 -16.17 2.87
C PRO A 41 -12.96 -16.64 4.00
N HIS A 42 -12.60 -17.93 4.00
CA HIS A 42 -11.65 -18.52 4.94
C HIS A 42 -10.70 -19.47 4.21
N ALA A 43 -9.51 -18.99 3.85
CA ALA A 43 -8.46 -19.82 3.26
C ALA A 43 -7.14 -19.59 3.97
N HIS A 44 -6.45 -20.68 4.35
CA HIS A 44 -5.12 -20.62 4.97
C HIS A 44 -5.02 -19.73 6.23
N GLY A 45 -6.09 -19.65 7.03
CA GLY A 45 -6.12 -18.78 8.22
C GLY A 45 -6.35 -17.30 7.90
N VAL A 46 -6.69 -16.98 6.64
CA VAL A 46 -7.02 -15.63 6.18
C VAL A 46 -8.54 -15.50 6.04
N ARG A 47 -9.09 -14.48 6.71
CA ARG A 47 -10.46 -14.01 6.54
C ARG A 47 -10.47 -12.82 5.59
N THR A 48 -11.18 -12.92 4.48
CA THR A 48 -11.32 -11.80 3.53
C THR A 48 -12.72 -11.22 3.60
N VAL A 49 -12.81 -9.89 3.60
CA VAL A 49 -14.08 -9.13 3.55
C VAL A 49 -13.93 -7.94 2.62
N PHE A 50 -15.01 -7.52 1.96
CA PHE A 50 -15.06 -6.25 1.25
C PHE A 50 -15.39 -5.12 2.21
N VAL A 51 -14.71 -3.99 2.05
CA VAL A 51 -14.84 -2.84 2.94
C VAL A 51 -15.45 -1.67 2.20
N LEU A 52 -16.57 -1.18 2.71
CA LEU A 52 -17.34 -0.05 2.22
C LEU A 52 -17.50 1.01 3.32
N GLY A 53 -17.71 2.26 2.94
CA GLY A 53 -18.08 3.31 3.89
C GLY A 53 -19.50 3.13 4.40
N ASP A 54 -19.72 3.48 5.66
CA ASP A 54 -21.02 3.46 6.33
C ASP A 54 -21.82 4.72 6.00
N VAL A 55 -22.26 4.82 4.75
CA VAL A 55 -23.02 5.95 4.21
C VAL A 55 -24.09 5.46 3.24
N ASP A 56 -25.18 6.21 3.09
CA ASP A 56 -26.33 5.82 2.26
C ASP A 56 -25.97 5.54 0.80
N CYS A 57 -25.11 6.37 0.22
CA CYS A 57 -24.63 6.21 -1.16
C CYS A 57 -23.86 4.90 -1.39
N ALA A 58 -23.32 4.29 -0.32
CA ALA A 58 -22.66 3.00 -0.36
C ALA A 58 -23.61 1.87 0.01
N ARG A 59 -24.38 2.02 1.09
CA ARG A 59 -25.30 0.99 1.59
C ARG A 59 -26.43 0.67 0.62
N ARG A 60 -27.14 1.67 0.10
CA ARG A 60 -28.32 1.44 -0.76
C ARG A 60 -27.98 0.64 -2.02
N PRO A 61 -26.99 1.01 -2.85
CA PRO A 61 -26.70 0.25 -4.07
C PRO A 61 -26.11 -1.13 -3.79
N THR A 62 -25.55 -1.36 -2.60
CA THR A 62 -24.89 -2.63 -2.24
C THR A 62 -25.74 -3.52 -1.35
N ALA A 63 -26.96 -3.12 -0.97
CA ALA A 63 -27.81 -3.83 -0.02
C ALA A 63 -28.16 -5.25 -0.45
N ALA A 64 -28.61 -5.44 -1.70
CA ALA A 64 -28.95 -6.76 -2.22
C ALA A 64 -27.73 -7.68 -2.28
N GLU A 65 -26.59 -7.16 -2.73
CA GLU A 65 -25.32 -7.88 -2.78
C GLU A 65 -24.84 -8.27 -1.36
N HIS A 66 -24.98 -7.37 -0.40
CA HIS A 66 -24.64 -7.62 1.00
C HIS A 66 -25.47 -8.77 1.58
N ILE A 67 -26.78 -8.77 1.33
CA ILE A 67 -27.70 -9.82 1.80
C ILE A 67 -27.31 -11.17 1.19
N ALA A 68 -27.00 -11.19 -0.11
CA ALA A 68 -26.68 -12.40 -0.85
C ALA A 68 -25.36 -13.04 -0.41
N HIS A 69 -24.30 -12.23 -0.20
CA HIS A 69 -22.94 -12.76 0.01
C HIS A 69 -22.46 -12.68 1.46
N ARG A 70 -23.00 -11.76 2.27
CA ARG A 70 -22.61 -11.53 3.67
C ARG A 70 -21.10 -11.34 3.88
N ASP A 71 -20.43 -10.79 2.89
CA ASP A 71 -18.98 -10.58 2.86
C ASP A 71 -18.57 -9.11 2.96
N PHE A 72 -19.52 -8.21 3.29
CA PHE A 72 -19.23 -6.78 3.46
C PHE A 72 -19.07 -6.38 4.91
N VAL A 73 -18.21 -5.40 5.10
CA VAL A 73 -18.07 -4.61 6.32
C VAL A 73 -18.25 -3.14 5.95
N PHE A 74 -19.13 -2.48 6.69
CA PHE A 74 -19.30 -1.03 6.63
C PHE A 74 -18.49 -0.38 7.74
N VAL A 75 -17.65 0.59 7.39
CA VAL A 75 -16.77 1.31 8.33
C VAL A 75 -17.13 2.79 8.35
N ASN A 76 -16.92 3.47 9.48
CA ASN A 76 -17.25 4.88 9.64
C ASN A 76 -16.33 5.79 8.78
N ALA A 77 -16.66 5.92 7.50
CA ALA A 77 -15.98 6.73 6.51
C ALA A 77 -16.91 7.04 5.33
N SER A 78 -16.70 8.20 4.71
CA SER A 78 -17.32 8.56 3.42
C SER A 78 -16.84 7.65 2.28
N ASP A 79 -17.73 7.25 1.38
CA ASP A 79 -17.41 6.31 0.29
C ASP A 79 -18.34 6.46 -0.92
N CYS A 80 -18.71 7.71 -1.26
CA CYS A 80 -19.59 7.99 -2.39
C CYS A 80 -18.85 8.14 -3.73
N GLN A 81 -17.54 7.90 -3.76
CA GLN A 81 -16.70 8.09 -4.94
C GLN A 81 -16.37 6.74 -5.58
N THR A 82 -15.80 6.78 -6.80
CA THR A 82 -15.37 5.59 -7.54
C THR A 82 -14.05 5.00 -7.00
N TRP A 83 -13.35 5.73 -6.14
CA TRP A 83 -12.14 5.29 -5.43
C TRP A 83 -12.35 5.32 -3.91
N HIS A 84 -11.56 4.53 -3.19
CA HIS A 84 -11.55 4.56 -1.73
C HIS A 84 -10.68 5.70 -1.21
N ARG A 85 -10.91 6.11 0.05
CA ARG A 85 -10.22 7.24 0.69
C ARG A 85 -9.30 6.78 1.81
N ALA A 86 -8.29 7.59 2.13
CA ALA A 86 -7.35 7.27 3.19
C ALA A 86 -8.03 7.15 4.57
N ALA A 87 -9.06 7.94 4.87
CA ALA A 87 -9.88 7.83 6.08
C ALA A 87 -10.61 6.49 6.18
N LYS A 88 -11.00 5.89 5.05
CA LYS A 88 -11.60 4.56 5.01
C LYS A 88 -10.59 3.48 5.38
N VAL A 89 -9.32 3.65 5.00
CA VAL A 89 -8.23 2.75 5.42
C VAL A 89 -8.04 2.80 6.94
N ASP A 90 -7.98 3.99 7.53
CA ASP A 90 -7.89 4.15 8.99
C ASP A 90 -9.10 3.55 9.71
N ALA A 91 -10.31 3.85 9.22
CA ALA A 91 -11.56 3.30 9.75
C ALA A 91 -11.61 1.76 9.64
N TRP A 92 -11.06 1.18 8.58
CA TRP A 92 -10.91 -0.27 8.44
C TRP A 92 -10.04 -0.88 9.53
N TYR A 93 -8.84 -0.36 9.75
CA TYR A 93 -7.94 -0.90 10.78
C TYR A 93 -8.57 -0.82 12.18
N ARG A 94 -9.21 0.30 12.50
CA ARG A 94 -9.96 0.47 13.76
C ARG A 94 -11.10 -0.54 13.89
N HIS A 95 -11.90 -0.70 12.85
CA HIS A 95 -12.99 -1.68 12.82
C HIS A 95 -12.46 -3.10 13.00
N ALA A 96 -11.40 -3.47 12.27
CA ALA A 96 -10.86 -4.81 12.28
C ALA A 96 -10.30 -5.21 13.65
N LEU A 97 -9.60 -4.28 14.32
CA LEU A 97 -9.11 -4.46 15.70
C LEU A 97 -10.25 -4.71 16.69
N ALA A 98 -11.34 -3.96 16.56
CA ALA A 98 -12.51 -4.11 17.43
C ALA A 98 -13.29 -5.41 17.14
N ARG A 99 -13.45 -5.77 15.86
CA ARG A 99 -14.29 -6.90 15.43
C ARG A 99 -13.61 -8.25 15.57
N TRP A 100 -12.29 -8.30 15.38
CA TRP A 100 -11.46 -9.51 15.45
C TRP A 100 -10.25 -9.32 16.36
N PRO A 101 -10.46 -9.16 17.68
CA PRO A 101 -9.37 -8.90 18.63
C PRO A 101 -8.34 -10.03 18.72
N SER A 102 -8.68 -11.24 18.27
CA SER A 102 -7.79 -12.40 18.22
C SER A 102 -6.98 -12.53 16.92
N ALA A 103 -7.14 -11.61 15.96
CA ALA A 103 -6.36 -11.63 14.73
C ALA A 103 -4.91 -11.22 15.02
N HIS A 104 -3.95 -12.01 14.53
CA HIS A 104 -2.52 -11.68 14.66
C HIS A 104 -2.09 -10.63 13.64
N TRP A 105 -2.77 -10.60 12.50
CA TRP A 105 -2.49 -9.73 11.37
C TRP A 105 -3.77 -9.06 10.88
N ILE A 106 -3.65 -7.80 10.49
CA ILE A 106 -4.72 -7.03 9.84
C ILE A 106 -4.14 -6.46 8.56
N GLY A 107 -4.82 -6.69 7.46
CA GLY A 107 -4.36 -6.25 6.15
C GLY A 107 -5.42 -5.48 5.39
N LYS A 108 -4.94 -4.72 4.42
CA LYS A 108 -5.68 -4.06 3.37
C LYS A 108 -5.30 -4.68 2.02
N SER A 109 -6.27 -4.80 1.13
CA SER A 109 -6.03 -4.92 -0.30
C SER A 109 -6.96 -4.01 -1.10
N GLU A 110 -6.82 -4.01 -2.42
CA GLU A 110 -7.61 -3.20 -3.37
C GLU A 110 -8.50 -4.12 -4.22
N ASP A 111 -9.67 -3.66 -4.63
CA ASP A 111 -10.61 -4.50 -5.40
C ASP A 111 -10.19 -4.75 -6.85
N ASP A 112 -9.20 -4.00 -7.35
CA ASP A 112 -8.56 -4.18 -8.65
C ASP A 112 -7.28 -5.04 -8.58
N ALA A 113 -6.96 -5.55 -7.39
CA ALA A 113 -5.79 -6.36 -7.12
C ALA A 113 -6.09 -7.84 -6.94
N LEU A 114 -5.20 -8.68 -7.46
CA LEU A 114 -5.21 -10.11 -7.22
C LEU A 114 -4.12 -10.48 -6.22
N VAL A 115 -4.51 -11.07 -5.09
CA VAL A 115 -3.61 -11.49 -4.00
C VAL A 115 -3.57 -13.00 -3.89
N ARG A 116 -2.37 -13.59 -3.89
CA ARG A 116 -2.16 -15.00 -3.58
C ARG A 116 -2.18 -15.20 -2.07
N VAL A 117 -3.38 -15.38 -1.52
CA VAL A 117 -3.61 -15.50 -0.07
C VAL A 117 -2.73 -16.56 0.59
N SER A 118 -2.47 -17.69 -0.09
CA SER A 118 -1.58 -18.74 0.42
C SER A 118 -0.11 -18.34 0.51
N ALA A 119 0.37 -17.51 -0.42
CA ALA A 119 1.73 -16.98 -0.39
C ALA A 119 1.87 -15.93 0.72
N LEU A 120 0.90 -15.02 0.81
CA LEU A 120 0.82 -14.04 1.88
C LEU A 120 0.80 -14.72 3.25
N ALA A 121 0.00 -15.77 3.40
CA ALA A 121 -0.07 -16.53 4.64
C ALA A 121 1.28 -17.15 5.05
N ARG A 122 2.03 -17.72 4.09
CA ARG A 122 3.37 -18.28 4.36
C ARG A 122 4.38 -17.21 4.75
N ASP A 123 4.35 -16.07 4.07
CA ASP A 123 5.22 -14.93 4.39
C ASP A 123 4.99 -14.43 5.81
N LEU A 124 3.72 -14.23 6.19
CA LEU A 124 3.36 -13.75 7.52
C LEU A 124 3.63 -14.78 8.62
N ALA A 125 3.51 -16.08 8.32
CA ALA A 125 3.84 -17.15 9.26
C ALA A 125 5.34 -17.23 9.58
N ALA A 126 6.20 -16.65 8.75
CA ALA A 126 7.64 -16.55 8.99
C ALA A 126 8.03 -15.34 9.87
N LEU A 127 7.07 -14.50 10.24
CA LEU A 127 7.29 -13.30 11.05
C LEU A 127 6.68 -13.48 12.45
N ASP A 128 7.39 -13.00 13.47
CA ASP A 128 6.87 -12.95 14.84
C ASP A 128 5.81 -11.85 14.97
N ALA A 129 4.53 -12.25 14.95
CA ALA A 129 3.39 -11.34 15.01
C ALA A 129 3.27 -10.54 16.33
N THR A 130 4.02 -10.89 17.37
CA THR A 130 4.08 -10.12 18.63
C THR A 130 4.87 -8.82 18.48
N GLN A 131 5.65 -8.68 17.41
CA GLN A 131 6.42 -7.50 17.09
C GLN A 131 5.63 -6.55 16.15
N PRO A 132 5.93 -5.24 16.12
CA PRO A 132 5.28 -4.28 15.23
C PRO A 132 5.78 -4.40 13.78
N TRP A 133 5.26 -5.37 13.04
CA TRP A 133 5.62 -5.64 11.65
C TRP A 133 4.72 -4.92 10.67
N TYR A 134 5.35 -4.36 9.64
CA TYR A 134 4.73 -3.76 8.48
C TYR A 134 5.17 -4.48 7.21
N TYR A 135 4.23 -5.12 6.54
CA TYR A 135 4.45 -5.96 5.39
C TYR A 135 3.80 -5.34 4.14
N GLY A 136 4.49 -5.40 3.01
CA GLY A 136 4.03 -4.90 1.73
C GLY A 136 5.19 -4.60 0.80
N ILE A 137 4.90 -3.99 -0.35
CA ILE A 137 5.94 -3.47 -1.24
C ILE A 137 6.44 -2.17 -0.61
N MET A 138 7.62 -2.17 0.01
CA MET A 138 8.08 -1.01 0.75
C MET A 138 8.65 0.05 -0.18
N ALA A 139 8.15 1.27 -0.05
CA ALA A 139 8.72 2.49 -0.61
C ALA A 139 9.01 3.49 0.51
N TRP A 140 9.72 4.56 0.16
CA TRP A 140 10.09 5.61 1.11
C TRP A 140 9.58 6.96 0.61
N ILE A 141 9.07 7.75 1.54
CA ILE A 141 8.54 9.08 1.25
C ILE A 141 9.15 10.07 2.24
N GLY A 142 9.67 11.19 1.72
CA GLY A 142 9.99 12.34 2.54
C GLY A 142 8.71 13.11 2.82
N LEU A 143 8.41 13.39 4.09
CA LEU A 143 7.24 14.16 4.51
C LEU A 143 7.70 15.34 5.33
N CYS A 144 7.07 16.49 5.12
CA CYS A 144 7.32 17.65 5.95
C CYS A 144 6.71 17.39 7.34
N ASP A 145 7.36 17.90 8.38
CA ASP A 145 6.99 17.63 9.79
C ASP A 145 5.57 18.15 10.16
N SER A 146 4.90 18.92 9.28
CA SER A 146 3.59 19.49 9.55
C SER A 146 2.47 18.44 9.72
N GLU A 147 1.73 18.53 10.83
CA GLU A 147 0.58 17.67 11.13
C GLU A 147 -0.57 17.82 10.12
N ALA A 148 -0.64 18.95 9.42
CA ALA A 148 -1.57 19.20 8.34
C ALA A 148 -0.85 19.04 6.99
N PRO A 149 -1.46 18.34 6.00
CA PRO A 149 -1.07 18.50 4.61
C PRO A 149 -1.20 19.99 4.27
N ALA A 150 -0.09 20.71 4.12
CA ALA A 150 -0.10 22.03 3.52
C ALA A 150 -0.38 21.86 2.02
N CYS A 151 -1.65 21.68 1.70
CA CYS A 151 -2.16 21.75 0.34
C CYS A 151 -2.59 23.18 0.11
N ASP A 152 -1.62 24.09 -0.09
CA ASP A 152 -1.98 25.38 -0.68
C ASP A 152 -2.69 25.08 -2.00
N SER A 153 -3.73 25.86 -2.29
CA SER A 153 -4.73 25.72 -3.36
C SER A 153 -4.19 25.67 -4.80
N ALA A 154 -2.90 25.42 -4.99
CA ALA A 154 -2.29 25.20 -6.29
C ALA A 154 -2.66 23.80 -6.82
N PRO A 155 -3.12 23.69 -8.08
CA PRO A 155 -3.51 22.42 -8.72
C PRO A 155 -2.30 21.52 -9.06
N THR A 156 -1.17 21.71 -8.38
CA THR A 156 0.12 21.11 -8.72
C THR A 156 0.44 19.99 -7.76
N GLY A 157 0.04 18.77 -8.10
CA GLY A 157 0.76 17.48 -7.95
C GLY A 157 1.42 17.07 -6.61
N CYS A 158 1.58 17.94 -5.62
CA CYS A 158 2.45 17.78 -4.47
C CYS A 158 1.76 18.24 -3.19
N CYS A 159 0.57 17.72 -2.96
CA CYS A 159 0.12 17.65 -1.60
C CYS A 159 1.05 16.74 -0.80
N LEU A 160 1.48 17.22 0.38
CA LEU A 160 2.25 16.53 1.44
C LEU A 160 3.77 16.63 1.40
N GLY A 161 4.38 17.43 0.51
CA GLY A 161 5.85 17.50 0.41
C GLY A 161 6.52 16.15 0.13
N ALA A 162 5.73 15.23 -0.44
CA ALA A 162 6.02 13.82 -0.64
C ALA A 162 7.11 13.60 -1.70
N CYS A 163 8.38 13.55 -1.26
CA CYS A 163 9.47 13.13 -2.12
C CYS A 163 9.49 11.60 -2.20
N PHE A 164 8.97 11.02 -3.30
CA PHE A 164 8.98 9.56 -3.49
C PHE A 164 10.39 9.06 -3.81
N ALA A 165 10.96 8.26 -2.92
CA ALA A 165 12.12 7.44 -3.21
C ALA A 165 11.64 6.03 -3.52
N GLY A 166 12.03 5.50 -4.69
CA GLY A 166 11.73 4.13 -5.08
C GLY A 166 12.32 3.08 -4.13
N PRO A 167 12.21 1.78 -4.48
CA PRO A 167 12.74 0.69 -3.65
C PRO A 167 14.22 0.88 -3.32
N LEU A 168 14.63 0.55 -2.09
CA LEU A 168 16.00 0.76 -1.59
C LEU A 168 17.11 0.21 -2.51
N GLN A 169 16.86 -0.88 -3.24
CA GLN A 169 17.87 -1.49 -4.13
C GLN A 169 17.92 -0.86 -5.53
N ARG A 170 16.99 0.03 -5.87
CA ARG A 170 17.05 0.85 -7.11
C ARG A 170 16.78 2.29 -6.76
N VAL A 171 17.70 2.90 -6.00
CA VAL A 171 18.03 4.31 -6.17
C VAL A 171 18.76 4.50 -7.53
N HIS A 172 18.21 3.91 -8.61
CA HIS A 172 18.53 4.30 -9.97
C HIS A 172 17.68 5.53 -10.26
N THR A 173 18.22 6.70 -9.88
CA THR A 173 18.31 7.95 -10.66
C THR A 173 17.09 8.52 -11.40
N ASN A 174 15.92 7.90 -11.41
CA ASN A 174 14.73 8.37 -12.12
C ASN A 174 13.55 8.68 -11.19
N SER A 175 13.57 8.21 -9.93
CA SER A 175 12.78 8.79 -8.82
C SER A 175 13.51 9.96 -8.15
N SER A 176 14.67 10.34 -8.69
CA SER A 176 15.57 11.40 -8.21
C SER A 176 15.01 12.82 -8.33
N ALA A 177 13.85 13.02 -8.96
CA ALA A 177 13.31 14.36 -9.21
C ALA A 177 12.96 15.15 -7.94
N CYS A 178 12.88 14.47 -6.79
CA CYS A 178 12.62 15.12 -5.50
C CYS A 178 13.70 14.85 -4.43
N MET A 179 14.58 13.86 -4.59
CA MET A 179 15.62 13.53 -3.59
C MET A 179 17.05 13.80 -4.04
N SER A 180 17.32 14.01 -5.33
CA SER A 180 18.58 14.65 -5.70
C SER A 180 18.39 16.15 -5.48
N GLY A 181 19.24 16.77 -4.66
CA GLY A 181 19.37 18.23 -4.58
C GLY A 181 19.86 18.86 -5.90
N ARG A 182 19.20 18.52 -7.01
CA ARG A 182 19.34 19.10 -8.34
C ARG A 182 17.94 19.38 -8.91
N CYS A 183 17.20 20.24 -8.20
CA CYS A 183 16.66 21.40 -8.90
C CYS A 183 17.87 22.13 -9.49
N SER A 184 18.27 21.78 -10.72
CA SER A 184 19.54 22.28 -11.26
C SER A 184 19.54 23.82 -11.32
N PRO A 185 20.68 24.47 -11.03
CA PRO A 185 20.93 25.88 -11.34
C PRO A 185 20.86 26.10 -12.88
N PRO A 186 20.82 27.35 -13.38
CA PRO A 186 20.21 27.67 -14.68
C PRO A 186 20.92 26.93 -15.82
N GLY A 187 20.24 25.96 -16.45
CA GLY A 187 20.87 25.14 -17.48
C GLY A 187 20.12 23.89 -17.95
N CYS A 188 19.00 23.49 -17.32
CA CYS A 188 18.11 22.49 -17.92
C CYS A 188 17.46 23.08 -19.18
N ARG A 189 17.99 22.71 -20.35
CA ARG A 189 17.49 23.16 -21.65
C ARG A 189 15.97 22.92 -21.78
N PRO A 190 15.23 23.89 -22.32
CA PRO A 190 13.79 23.78 -22.50
C PRO A 190 13.50 22.69 -23.53
N LYS A 191 12.64 21.73 -23.16
CA LYS A 191 11.89 21.00 -24.18
C LYS A 191 10.79 21.94 -24.68
N PRO A 192 10.67 22.21 -26.00
CA PRO A 192 9.70 23.19 -26.51
C PRO A 192 8.24 22.70 -26.34
N PRO A 193 7.26 23.63 -26.48
CA PRO A 193 5.88 23.48 -26.01
C PRO A 193 5.04 22.60 -26.97
N ALA A 194 3.96 21.94 -26.56
CA ALA A 194 2.72 22.61 -26.20
C ALA A 194 1.74 21.77 -25.35
N ALA A 195 1.12 22.47 -24.41
CA ALA A 195 -0.26 22.30 -23.94
C ALA A 195 -0.65 21.06 -23.10
N ALA A 196 0.08 20.76 -22.03
CA ALA A 196 -0.52 20.51 -20.71
C ALA A 196 0.58 20.58 -19.64
N ARG A 197 0.59 21.71 -18.94
CA ARG A 197 1.48 22.04 -17.84
C ARG A 197 1.44 20.94 -16.74
N ARG A 198 2.31 19.94 -16.81
CA ARG A 198 2.83 19.29 -15.59
C ARG A 198 3.73 20.31 -14.90
N ARG A 199 3.12 21.26 -14.19
CA ARG A 199 3.85 22.18 -13.31
C ARG A 199 4.53 21.31 -12.27
N SER A 200 5.84 21.11 -12.44
CA SER A 200 6.72 20.65 -11.38
C SER A 200 6.43 21.52 -10.16
N CYS A 201 6.11 20.89 -9.05
CA CYS A 201 5.73 21.58 -7.83
C CYS A 201 6.84 22.56 -7.44
N PRO A 202 6.49 23.80 -7.05
CA PRO A 202 7.49 24.66 -6.43
C PRO A 202 8.01 23.92 -5.20
N PRO A 203 9.33 23.70 -5.05
CA PRO A 203 9.86 23.10 -3.85
C PRO A 203 9.52 24.05 -2.71
N GLN A 204 8.50 23.71 -1.90
CA GLN A 204 8.40 24.32 -0.59
C GLN A 204 9.57 23.76 0.21
N PRO A 205 10.51 24.60 0.66
CA PRO A 205 11.64 24.12 1.44
C PRO A 205 11.09 23.64 2.78
N CYS A 206 10.93 22.33 2.92
CA CYS A 206 10.73 21.74 4.23
C CYS A 206 12.10 21.77 4.92
N ALA A 207 12.22 22.65 5.92
CA ALA A 207 13.46 22.81 6.69
C ALA A 207 13.94 21.47 7.25
N GLU A 208 12.99 20.58 7.56
CA GLU A 208 13.23 19.21 7.99
C GLU A 208 12.21 18.28 7.32
N ALA A 209 12.70 17.23 6.65
CA ALA A 209 11.87 16.18 6.06
C ALA A 209 12.05 14.88 6.84
N LEU A 210 10.94 14.30 7.27
CA LEU A 210 10.86 12.99 7.87
C LEU A 210 10.79 11.95 6.76
N VAL A 211 11.80 11.09 6.65
CA VAL A 211 11.78 9.97 5.69
C VAL A 211 11.13 8.78 6.37
N VAL A 212 10.04 8.30 5.79
CA VAL A 212 9.22 7.26 6.39
C VAL A 212 8.95 6.13 5.40
N PRO A 213 8.92 4.87 5.88
CA PRO A 213 8.52 3.76 5.04
C PRO A 213 7.01 3.76 4.85
N PHE A 214 6.57 3.29 3.69
CA PHE A 214 5.16 3.05 3.42
C PHE A 214 4.99 1.90 2.42
N ALA A 215 3.88 1.16 2.52
CA ALA A 215 3.56 0.12 1.54
C ALA A 215 2.93 0.75 0.30
N ILE A 216 3.53 0.51 -0.87
CA ILE A 216 2.92 0.85 -2.17
C ILE A 216 2.13 -0.31 -2.74
N GLY A 217 1.03 0.01 -3.41
CA GLY A 217 0.29 -0.95 -4.22
C GLY A 217 -0.71 -1.80 -3.44
N PRO A 218 -0.99 -3.02 -3.94
CA PRO A 218 -2.27 -3.68 -3.70
C PRO A 218 -2.42 -4.32 -2.33
N VAL A 219 -1.34 -4.48 -1.56
CA VAL A 219 -1.34 -5.23 -0.31
C VAL A 219 -0.50 -4.50 0.71
N GLU A 220 -1.13 -4.29 1.86
CA GLU A 220 -0.48 -3.85 3.07
C GLU A 220 -0.96 -4.73 4.21
N VAL A 221 -0.06 -5.21 5.06
CA VAL A 221 -0.42 -5.93 6.27
C VAL A 221 0.35 -5.39 7.47
N ARG A 222 -0.35 -5.20 8.57
CA ARG A 222 0.19 -4.82 9.87
C ARG A 222 0.00 -5.98 10.84
N SER A 223 1.00 -6.24 11.68
CA SER A 223 0.75 -7.07 12.86
C SER A 223 -0.24 -6.35 13.78
N ALA A 224 -0.94 -7.08 14.63
CA ALA A 224 -1.91 -6.50 15.55
C ALA A 224 -1.31 -5.40 16.47
N PRO A 225 -0.09 -5.56 17.04
CA PRO A 225 0.56 -4.49 17.80
C PRO A 225 0.76 -3.21 16.98
N LEU A 226 1.22 -3.35 15.72
CA LEU A 226 1.42 -2.19 14.84
C LEU A 226 0.09 -1.53 14.48
N ALA A 227 -0.91 -2.32 14.08
CA ALA A 227 -2.22 -1.82 13.72
C ALA A 227 -2.84 -1.02 14.89
N ARG A 228 -2.70 -1.53 16.12
CA ARG A 228 -3.20 -0.88 17.34
C ARG A 228 -2.47 0.43 17.62
N ALA A 229 -1.15 0.44 17.61
CA ALA A 229 -0.35 1.64 17.84
C ALA A 229 -0.71 2.79 16.88
N VAL A 230 -0.94 2.47 15.59
CA VAL A 230 -1.39 3.47 14.61
C VAL A 230 -2.85 3.88 14.86
N ALA A 231 -3.76 2.95 15.12
CA ALA A 231 -5.18 3.22 15.27
C ALA A 231 -5.51 4.08 16.52
N GLU A 232 -4.82 3.84 17.64
CA GLU A 232 -5.01 4.56 18.91
C GLU A 232 -4.33 5.94 18.93
N CYS A 233 -3.44 6.20 17.98
CA CYS A 233 -2.72 7.46 17.88
C CYS A 233 -3.61 8.57 17.31
N SER A 234 -3.75 9.67 18.05
CA SER A 234 -4.55 10.83 17.65
C SER A 234 -4.09 11.47 16.34
N THR A 235 -2.78 11.44 16.06
CA THR A 235 -2.19 11.93 14.82
C THR A 235 -2.65 11.14 13.60
N SER A 236 -2.85 9.83 13.72
CA SER A 236 -3.34 8.98 12.60
C SER A 236 -4.70 9.45 12.09
N GLY A 237 -5.68 9.59 12.99
CA GLY A 237 -7.04 9.98 12.62
C GLY A 237 -7.11 11.37 11.97
N ARG A 238 -6.43 12.36 12.56
CA ARG A 238 -6.34 13.73 12.00
C ARG A 238 -5.69 13.74 10.62
N TYR A 239 -4.59 13.00 10.47
CA TYR A 239 -3.86 12.91 9.22
C TYR A 239 -4.71 12.28 8.10
N PHE A 240 -5.32 11.13 8.34
CA PHE A 240 -6.12 10.44 7.34
C PHE A 240 -7.40 11.19 6.96
N ALA A 241 -8.03 11.88 7.91
CA ALA A 241 -9.15 12.77 7.63
C ALA A 241 -8.72 13.93 6.73
N SER A 242 -7.63 14.62 7.08
CA SER A 242 -7.10 15.74 6.30
C SER A 242 -6.66 15.31 4.90
N LEU A 243 -6.02 14.15 4.80
CA LEU A 243 -5.61 13.56 3.52
C LEU A 243 -6.81 13.23 2.63
N SER A 244 -7.92 12.78 3.23
CA SER A 244 -9.14 12.49 2.50
C SER A 244 -9.81 13.75 1.98
N VAL A 245 -9.87 14.81 2.78
CA VAL A 245 -10.39 16.12 2.35
C VAL A 245 -9.52 16.71 1.24
N ALA A 246 -8.19 16.64 1.36
CA ALA A 246 -7.28 17.06 0.30
C ALA A 246 -7.47 16.22 -0.98
N GLY A 247 -7.70 14.90 -0.85
CA GLY A 247 -8.01 14.03 -1.97
C GLY A 247 -9.35 14.32 -2.66
N GLU A 248 -10.27 15.04 -2.01
CA GLU A 248 -11.51 15.51 -2.67
C GLU A 248 -11.27 16.71 -3.57
N THR A 249 -10.38 17.62 -3.15
CA THR A 249 -10.10 18.87 -3.89
C THR A 249 -9.16 18.62 -5.07
N LEU A 250 -8.32 17.60 -4.96
CA LEU A 250 -7.40 17.17 -5.98
C LEU A 250 -8.05 16.05 -6.82
N ARG A 251 -8.36 16.34 -8.09
CA ARG A 251 -8.94 15.39 -9.07
C ARG A 251 -8.21 14.03 -9.11
N GLU A 252 -8.87 13.02 -9.69
CA GLU A 252 -8.51 11.58 -9.83
C GLU A 252 -7.01 11.19 -9.93
N ASP A 253 -6.16 12.08 -10.42
CA ASP A 253 -4.71 11.90 -10.56
C ASP A 253 -3.96 11.66 -9.23
N PHE A 254 -4.59 11.94 -8.08
CA PHE A 254 -4.02 11.73 -6.74
C PHE A 254 -4.47 10.42 -6.05
N SER A 255 -5.10 9.53 -6.80
CA SER A 255 -5.55 8.19 -6.37
C SER A 255 -4.45 7.26 -5.81
N SER A 256 -3.17 7.66 -5.79
CA SER A 256 -2.08 6.90 -5.17
C SER A 256 -1.81 7.25 -3.69
N MET A 257 -2.55 8.20 -3.10
CA MET A 257 -2.35 8.63 -1.71
C MET A 257 -2.79 7.59 -0.67
N ASP A 258 -3.42 6.49 -1.10
CA ASP A 258 -3.70 5.31 -0.27
C ASP A 258 -2.46 4.69 0.39
N GLY A 259 -1.29 4.93 -0.21
CA GLY A 259 -0.01 4.53 0.34
C GLY A 259 0.56 5.51 1.38
N ASN A 260 0.07 6.74 1.53
CA ASN A 260 0.78 7.73 2.35
C ASN A 260 0.55 7.57 3.86
N GLN A 261 0.78 6.37 4.39
CA GLN A 261 0.56 6.02 5.80
C GLN A 261 1.84 6.22 6.63
N GLY A 262 2.90 6.69 5.99
CA GLY A 262 4.22 6.83 6.58
C GLY A 262 4.26 7.84 7.74
N LEU A 263 3.51 8.95 7.68
CA LEU A 263 3.50 9.92 8.78
C LEU A 263 2.91 9.31 10.06
N PRO A 264 1.71 8.69 10.05
CA PRO A 264 1.22 7.94 11.20
C PRO A 264 2.23 6.89 11.69
N LEU A 265 2.84 6.12 10.79
CA LEU A 265 3.84 5.11 11.18
C LEU A 265 5.01 5.74 11.94
N ALA A 266 5.57 6.84 11.47
CA ALA A 266 6.72 7.47 12.09
C ALA A 266 6.41 8.30 13.34
N ARG A 267 5.16 8.74 13.53
CA ARG A 267 4.76 9.48 14.72
C ARG A 267 4.23 8.60 15.84
N CYS A 268 3.56 7.52 15.48
CA CYS A 268 2.81 6.69 16.41
C CYS A 268 3.56 5.43 16.83
N VAL A 269 4.64 5.07 16.12
CA VAL A 269 5.35 3.80 16.33
C VAL A 269 6.83 4.10 16.56
N PRO A 270 7.32 4.00 17.80
CA PRO A 270 8.72 4.30 18.13
C PRO A 270 9.72 3.44 17.35
N ARG A 271 9.35 2.17 17.14
CA ARG A 271 10.17 1.19 16.43
C ARG A 271 9.28 0.31 15.58
N LEU A 272 9.60 0.26 14.29
CA LEU A 272 8.85 -0.46 13.27
C LEU A 272 9.76 -1.51 12.62
N ARG A 273 9.23 -2.71 12.41
CA ARG A 273 9.91 -3.73 11.61
C ARG A 273 9.25 -3.77 10.23
N LEU A 274 10.05 -3.71 9.18
CA LEU A 274 9.56 -3.76 7.80
C LEU A 274 9.83 -5.15 7.24
N ALA A 275 8.85 -5.75 6.58
CA ALA A 275 9.00 -6.93 5.76
C ALA A 275 8.75 -6.54 4.31
N ASP A 276 9.84 -6.24 3.59
CA ASP A 276 9.78 -5.74 2.22
C ASP A 276 9.54 -6.89 1.23
N ALA A 277 8.41 -6.77 0.57
CA ALA A 277 7.90 -7.74 -0.37
C ALA A 277 8.08 -7.24 -1.82
N THR A 278 8.83 -6.15 -2.05
CA THR A 278 9.03 -5.53 -3.37
C THR A 278 9.56 -6.47 -4.45
N TRP A 279 10.47 -7.36 -4.10
CA TRP A 279 11.05 -8.38 -5.00
C TRP A 279 10.03 -9.40 -5.51
N LYS A 280 8.88 -9.47 -4.83
CA LYS A 280 7.76 -10.37 -5.16
C LYS A 280 6.71 -9.68 -6.07
N ARG A 281 6.98 -8.44 -6.51
CA ARG A 281 6.13 -7.67 -7.42
C ARG A 281 6.41 -8.00 -8.88
N MET A 282 5.36 -8.26 -9.64
CA MET A 282 5.40 -8.18 -11.10
C MET A 282 5.53 -6.69 -11.50
N SER A 283 6.70 -6.29 -12.00
CA SER A 283 6.83 -5.00 -12.68
C SER A 283 6.06 -5.09 -13.98
N TYR A 284 5.03 -4.28 -14.18
CA TYR A 284 4.35 -4.16 -15.47
C TYR A 284 5.35 -3.64 -16.51
N PRO A 285 5.69 -4.39 -17.58
CA PRO A 285 6.23 -3.78 -18.77
C PRO A 285 5.02 -3.47 -19.66
N ASN A 286 4.72 -2.18 -19.74
CA ASN A 286 3.79 -1.55 -20.67
C ASN A 286 3.83 -2.26 -22.04
N SER A 287 2.67 -2.53 -22.64
CA SER A 287 2.48 -3.13 -23.98
C SER A 287 3.06 -4.52 -24.27
N ALA A 288 4.14 -4.97 -23.60
CA ALA A 288 4.81 -6.25 -23.88
C ALA A 288 4.02 -7.47 -23.41
N MET A 289 3.12 -7.33 -22.42
CA MET A 289 2.20 -8.41 -22.03
C MET A 289 1.13 -8.73 -23.11
N ARG A 290 0.97 -7.93 -24.17
CA ARG A 290 0.09 -8.32 -25.28
C ARG A 290 0.67 -9.48 -26.09
N ASN A 291 2.00 -9.62 -26.13
CA ASN A 291 2.69 -10.55 -27.05
C ASN A 291 3.73 -11.48 -26.38
N ALA A 292 4.05 -11.32 -25.10
CA ALA A 292 5.01 -12.22 -24.44
C ALA A 292 4.36 -13.59 -24.16
N PRO A 293 5.04 -14.72 -24.46
CA PRO A 293 4.62 -16.03 -23.95
C PRO A 293 4.53 -15.92 -22.43
N LEU A 294 3.35 -16.22 -21.90
CA LEU A 294 3.00 -16.07 -20.49
C LEU A 294 4.08 -16.72 -19.62
N MET A 295 4.86 -15.86 -18.98
CA MET A 295 5.67 -16.15 -17.80
C MET A 295 6.77 -17.18 -18.03
N GLY A 296 8.02 -16.71 -18.16
CA GLY A 296 9.13 -17.51 -17.66
C GLY A 296 8.83 -17.96 -16.23
N ASN A 297 9.41 -19.07 -15.77
CA ASN A 297 9.16 -19.77 -14.49
C ASN A 297 9.34 -18.96 -13.19
N ASP A 298 9.02 -17.67 -13.16
CA ASP A 298 9.17 -16.78 -12.03
C ASP A 298 8.06 -17.04 -11.00
N THR A 299 8.33 -18.06 -10.18
CA THR A 299 7.51 -18.62 -9.10
C THR A 299 7.35 -17.68 -7.90
N ARG A 300 7.80 -16.42 -8.01
CA ARG A 300 7.92 -15.47 -6.90
C ARG A 300 6.70 -14.57 -6.69
N LEU A 301 5.77 -14.55 -7.64
CA LEU A 301 4.71 -13.55 -7.67
C LEU A 301 3.65 -13.78 -6.58
N ALA A 302 3.45 -12.79 -5.71
CA ALA A 302 2.46 -12.86 -4.63
C ALA A 302 1.21 -11.98 -4.87
N TRP A 303 1.30 -10.95 -5.72
CA TRP A 303 0.17 -10.13 -6.13
C TRP A 303 0.33 -9.53 -7.53
N SER A 304 -0.79 -9.08 -8.10
CA SER A 304 -0.87 -8.39 -9.39
C SER A 304 -2.02 -7.38 -9.38
N HIS A 305 -1.98 -6.40 -10.27
CA HIS A 305 -2.98 -5.32 -10.47
C HIS A 305 -3.73 -5.43 -11.82
N PRO A 306 -4.15 -6.63 -12.26
CA PRO A 306 -4.55 -6.80 -13.65
C PRO A 306 -5.85 -6.07 -13.97
N LEU A 307 -6.73 -5.84 -12.99
CA LEU A 307 -8.05 -5.26 -13.23
C LEU A 307 -8.00 -3.75 -13.50
N LYS A 308 -6.93 -3.06 -13.07
CA LYS A 308 -6.76 -1.63 -13.29
C LYS A 308 -6.63 -1.24 -14.76
N HIS A 309 -6.09 -2.15 -15.59
CA HIS A 309 -5.71 -1.83 -16.97
C HIS A 309 -6.06 -2.92 -18.01
N ALA A 310 -6.52 -4.11 -17.58
CA ALA A 310 -6.82 -5.21 -18.50
C ALA A 310 -8.32 -5.32 -18.78
N PRO A 311 -8.73 -5.55 -20.05
CA PRO A 311 -10.09 -5.96 -20.32
C PRO A 311 -10.39 -7.32 -19.65
N PRO A 312 -11.67 -7.62 -19.38
CA PRO A 312 -12.08 -8.75 -18.53
C PRO A 312 -11.58 -10.13 -18.98
N PRO A 313 -11.59 -10.48 -20.29
CA PRO A 313 -11.02 -11.74 -20.76
C PRO A 313 -9.53 -11.86 -20.47
N LEU A 314 -8.79 -10.75 -20.56
CA LEU A 314 -7.36 -10.71 -20.26
C LEU A 314 -7.13 -10.88 -18.75
N ALA A 315 -7.93 -10.23 -17.91
CA ALA A 315 -7.84 -10.41 -16.45
C ALA A 315 -8.05 -11.88 -16.03
N ARG A 316 -9.04 -12.58 -16.62
CA ARG A 316 -9.26 -14.01 -16.37
C ARG A 316 -8.08 -14.88 -16.82
N ARG A 317 -7.49 -14.59 -17.98
CA ARG A 317 -6.29 -15.30 -18.46
C ARG A 317 -5.09 -15.07 -17.56
N VAL A 318 -4.85 -13.82 -17.16
CA VAL A 318 -3.78 -13.46 -16.21
C VAL A 318 -3.99 -14.21 -14.90
N TRP A 319 -5.22 -14.30 -14.39
CA TRP A 319 -5.50 -15.07 -13.18
C TRP A 319 -5.26 -16.56 -13.34
N SER A 320 -5.78 -17.19 -14.40
CA SER A 320 -5.57 -18.61 -14.65
C SER A 320 -4.08 -18.95 -14.71
N ALA A 321 -3.30 -18.13 -15.39
CA ALA A 321 -1.84 -18.27 -15.45
C ALA A 321 -1.22 -18.05 -14.07
N PHE A 322 -1.66 -17.03 -13.33
CA PHE A 322 -1.16 -16.72 -11.99
C PHE A 322 -1.45 -17.84 -10.97
N GLY A 323 -2.61 -18.48 -11.03
CA GLY A 323 -2.99 -19.61 -10.18
C GLY A 323 -2.21 -20.90 -10.48
N GLN A 324 -1.67 -21.05 -11.70
CA GLN A 324 -0.84 -22.19 -12.09
C GLN A 324 0.63 -22.04 -11.66
N LEU A 325 1.08 -20.82 -11.32
CA LEU A 325 2.43 -20.61 -10.82
C LEU A 325 2.59 -21.23 -9.43
N ARG A 326 3.55 -22.14 -9.28
CA ARG A 326 3.99 -22.58 -7.95
C ARG A 326 4.58 -21.37 -7.22
N TYR A 327 4.18 -21.15 -5.97
CA TYR A 327 4.83 -20.13 -5.14
C TYR A 327 6.09 -20.72 -4.50
N ARG A 328 7.25 -20.12 -4.76
CA ARG A 328 8.50 -20.43 -4.06
C ARG A 328 8.72 -19.36 -2.98
N PRO A 329 8.60 -19.72 -1.68
CA PRO A 329 8.94 -18.79 -0.60
C PRO A 329 10.41 -18.39 -0.72
N GLU A 330 10.66 -17.10 -0.67
CA GLU A 330 12.00 -16.52 -0.53
C GLU A 330 12.07 -15.74 0.78
N PRO A 331 13.26 -15.67 1.41
CA PRO A 331 13.46 -14.87 2.60
C PRO A 331 12.95 -13.45 2.40
N LEU A 332 12.19 -12.94 3.36
CA LEU A 332 11.76 -11.54 3.35
C LEU A 332 12.96 -10.67 3.69
N HIS A 333 13.14 -9.58 2.95
CA HIS A 333 14.07 -8.54 3.35
C HIS A 333 13.45 -7.81 4.55
N THR A 334 14.15 -7.85 5.68
CA THR A 334 13.64 -7.24 6.92
C THR A 334 14.51 -6.06 7.34
N TYR A 335 13.85 -5.01 7.81
CA TYR A 335 14.51 -3.77 8.26
C TYR A 335 13.94 -3.37 9.62
N THR A 336 14.73 -2.65 10.43
CA THR A 336 14.23 -1.93 11.60
C THR A 336 14.27 -0.45 11.31
N PHE A 337 13.14 0.23 11.48
CA PHE A 337 13.01 1.68 11.44
C PHE A 337 12.76 2.19 12.86
N GLU A 338 13.46 3.24 13.25
CA GLU A 338 13.28 3.91 14.55
C GLU A 338 12.76 5.32 14.29
N ALA A 339 11.59 5.64 14.83
CA ALA A 339 11.01 6.97 14.76
C ALA A 339 11.94 8.00 15.42
N GLY A 340 12.05 9.19 14.84
CA GLY A 340 12.88 10.27 15.35
C GLY A 340 14.36 10.18 14.98
N ARG A 341 14.84 9.07 14.40
CA ARG A 341 16.13 9.10 13.68
C ARG A 341 15.96 9.90 12.41
N ARG A 342 16.33 11.18 12.47
CA ARG A 342 16.50 12.01 11.28
C ARG A 342 17.57 11.34 10.43
N LEU A 343 17.21 10.92 9.22
CA LEU A 343 18.21 10.61 8.20
C LEU A 343 18.86 11.94 7.83
N ALA A 344 19.98 12.27 8.47
CA ALA A 344 20.86 13.32 7.98
C ALA A 344 21.40 12.83 6.64
N PHE A 345 20.81 13.26 5.52
CA PHE A 345 21.37 13.06 4.20
C PHE A 345 22.61 13.95 4.04
N THR A 346 23.68 13.63 4.75
CA THR A 346 25.01 14.13 4.37
C THR A 346 25.39 13.36 3.11
N GLY A 347 25.33 14.03 1.96
CA GLY A 347 25.42 13.41 0.64
C GLY A 347 26.67 12.55 0.46
N ALA A 348 26.51 11.23 0.54
CA ALA A 348 27.25 10.21 -0.19
C ALA A 348 26.67 8.84 0.18
N LEU A 349 25.73 8.31 -0.61
CA LEU A 349 25.45 6.87 -0.60
C LEU A 349 26.55 6.16 -1.39
N GLY A 350 27.76 6.16 -0.81
CA GLY A 350 28.87 5.31 -1.21
C GLY A 350 28.79 4.01 -0.42
N GLY A 351 28.02 3.05 -0.93
CA GLY A 351 27.97 1.69 -0.43
C GLY A 351 27.74 0.75 -1.59
N THR A 352 28.83 0.23 -2.15
CA THR A 352 28.86 -0.90 -3.08
C THR A 352 28.44 -2.20 -2.36
N PRO A 353 27.93 -3.21 -3.10
CA PRO A 353 27.18 -4.35 -2.57
C PRO A 353 27.97 -5.30 -1.66
#